data_AF-A0A842QFB3-F1
#
_entry.id   AF-A0A842QFB3-F1
#
_cell.length_a   1.000
_cell.length_b   1.000
_cell.length_c   1.000
_cell.angle_alpha   90.00
_cell.angle_beta   90.00
_cell.angle_gamma   90.00
#
_symmetry.space_group_name_H-M   'P 1'
#
loop_
_entity.id
_entity.type
_entity.pdbx_description
1 polymer ?
#
loop_
_entity_poly.entity_id
_entity_poly.type
_entity_poly.pdbx_seq_one_letter_code
_entity_poly.pdbx_strand_id
1 'polypeptide(L)'
;MRYAHGIAFSALLSGIIFNGAAVIKMMGYGLTDFAALQGIWLMYTIWSVISLVILVLPILIVYFRRREILKEVIVFEIGGLAFFSPLWLLLDIELTGDPVYEVLLLGFQNALPIVGLGGQIVGLNLGPIIIIPLLIGSFLLGVFLLRPSFVNRFSETEMADYDDIVVRGVDKEPSKEMHDLPDVSQPTPDEASLDEMRTTLKQIGMSESAIQSVIDAGLTGVTDLLSSSPKTIARSVGIEESQAEEMLVKLQKQVWGARV
;
A
#
# COMPACT_ATOMS: atom_id res chain seq x y z
N MET A 1 -0.73 -5.19 6.77
CA MET A 1 -2.23 -5.16 6.65
C MET A 1 -2.82 -3.81 6.24
N ARG A 2 -2.09 -2.68 6.34
CA ARG A 2 -2.58 -1.33 5.96
C ARG A 2 -3.00 -1.20 4.48
N TYR A 3 -2.22 -1.79 3.58
CA TYR A 3 -2.48 -1.81 2.13
C TYR A 3 -3.87 -2.37 1.76
N ALA A 4 -4.25 -3.51 2.32
CA ALA A 4 -5.53 -4.15 2.05
C ALA A 4 -6.73 -3.32 2.54
N HIS A 5 -6.58 -2.62 3.67
CA HIS A 5 -7.63 -1.77 4.22
C HIS A 5 -7.84 -0.51 3.37
N GLY A 6 -6.76 0.12 2.89
CA GLY A 6 -6.86 1.28 1.99
C GLY A 6 -7.58 0.92 0.69
N ILE A 7 -7.20 -0.19 0.07
CA ILE A 7 -7.84 -0.69 -1.16
C ILE A 7 -9.32 -1.03 -0.92
N ALA A 8 -9.62 -1.76 0.16
CA ALA A 8 -11.00 -2.14 0.49
C ALA A 8 -11.86 -0.90 0.77
N PHE A 9 -11.31 0.11 1.44
CA PHE A 9 -12.02 1.36 1.71
C PHE A 9 -12.37 2.09 0.40
N SER A 10 -11.41 2.29 -0.50
CA SER A 10 -11.68 2.95 -1.79
C SER A 10 -12.61 2.13 -2.70
N ALA A 11 -12.54 0.79 -2.64
CA ALA A 11 -13.48 -0.10 -3.33
C ALA A 11 -14.91 0.07 -2.82
N LEU A 12 -15.09 0.11 -1.49
CA LEU A 12 -16.40 0.34 -0.87
C LEU A 12 -16.92 1.75 -1.16
N LEU A 13 -16.06 2.76 -1.07
CA LEU A 13 -16.42 4.16 -1.30
C LEU A 13 -16.93 4.37 -2.73
N SER A 14 -16.18 3.90 -3.73
CA SER A 14 -16.62 3.93 -5.13
C SER A 14 -17.93 3.16 -5.30
N GLY A 15 -18.05 1.97 -4.71
CA GLY A 15 -19.27 1.17 -4.77
C GLY A 15 -20.50 1.90 -4.24
N ILE A 16 -20.40 2.53 -3.06
CA ILE A 16 -21.51 3.30 -2.48
C ILE A 16 -21.94 4.44 -3.41
N ILE A 17 -20.99 5.18 -3.97
CA ILE A 17 -21.26 6.34 -4.85
C ILE A 17 -22.02 5.90 -6.10
N PHE A 18 -21.51 4.87 -6.80
CA PHE A 18 -22.14 4.38 -8.03
C PHE A 18 -23.50 3.73 -7.72
N ASN A 19 -23.59 2.90 -6.68
CA ASN A 19 -24.86 2.22 -6.34
C ASN A 19 -25.97 3.22 -6.00
N GLY A 20 -25.65 4.31 -5.31
CA GLY A 20 -26.63 5.36 -5.05
C GLY A 20 -27.13 6.02 -6.34
N ALA A 21 -26.27 6.24 -7.32
CA ALA A 21 -26.66 6.74 -8.64
C ALA A 21 -27.52 5.71 -9.40
N ALA A 22 -27.17 4.42 -9.32
CA ALA A 22 -27.94 3.34 -9.93
C ALA A 22 -29.37 3.26 -9.35
N VAL A 23 -29.51 3.34 -8.02
CA VAL A 23 -30.82 3.35 -7.35
C VAL A 23 -31.67 4.53 -7.80
N ILE A 24 -31.09 5.74 -7.87
CA ILE A 24 -31.79 6.94 -8.34
C ILE A 24 -32.24 6.77 -9.79
N LYS A 25 -31.41 6.20 -10.65
CA LYS A 25 -31.75 5.91 -12.05
C LYS A 25 -32.89 4.90 -12.16
N MET A 26 -32.86 3.82 -11.38
CA MET A 26 -33.93 2.82 -11.35
C MET A 26 -35.26 3.41 -10.89
N MET A 27 -35.26 4.38 -9.97
CA MET A 27 -36.49 5.10 -9.59
C MET A 27 -37.10 5.89 -10.74
N GLY A 28 -36.31 6.28 -11.74
CA GLY A 28 -36.75 6.98 -12.95
C GLY A 28 -37.37 6.08 -14.01
N TYR A 29 -37.21 4.76 -13.88
CA TYR A 29 -37.61 3.82 -14.92
C TYR A 29 -39.14 3.77 -15.07
N GLY A 30 -39.63 3.99 -16.30
CA GLY A 30 -41.06 3.95 -16.61
C GLY A 30 -41.87 5.20 -16.19
N LEU A 31 -41.23 6.23 -15.64
CA LEU A 31 -41.89 7.50 -15.32
C LEU A 31 -41.94 8.43 -16.55
N THR A 32 -43.13 8.92 -16.86
CA THR A 32 -43.36 9.87 -17.97
C THR A 32 -43.81 11.26 -17.50
N ASP A 33 -44.13 11.41 -16.20
CA ASP A 33 -44.51 12.70 -15.64
C ASP A 33 -43.27 13.60 -15.49
N PHE A 34 -43.34 14.79 -16.11
CA PHE A 34 -42.26 15.76 -16.11
C PHE A 34 -41.90 16.24 -14.69
N ALA A 35 -42.90 16.43 -13.82
CA ALA A 35 -42.65 16.88 -12.44
C ALA A 35 -41.87 15.82 -11.64
N ALA A 36 -42.22 14.54 -11.82
CA ALA A 36 -41.51 13.43 -11.20
C ALA A 36 -40.07 13.30 -11.72
N LEU A 37 -39.85 13.43 -13.03
CA LEU A 37 -38.51 13.39 -13.64
C LEU A 37 -37.61 14.54 -13.15
N GLN A 38 -38.16 15.74 -12.97
CA GLN A 38 -37.41 16.86 -12.36
C GLN A 38 -37.02 16.58 -10.91
N GLY A 39 -37.92 15.96 -10.13
CA GLY A 39 -37.62 15.55 -8.76
C GLY A 39 -36.46 14.55 -8.68
N ILE A 40 -36.43 13.58 -9.60
CA ILE A 40 -35.34 12.59 -9.70
C ILE A 40 -34.03 13.23 -10.14
N TRP A 41 -34.07 14.17 -11.08
CA TRP A 41 -32.89 14.94 -11.48
C TRP A 41 -32.31 15.76 -10.33
N LEU A 42 -33.16 16.40 -9.52
CA LEU A 42 -32.73 17.11 -8.32
C LEU A 42 -32.10 16.15 -7.29
N MET A 43 -32.72 14.99 -7.07
CA MET A 43 -32.18 13.96 -6.18
C MET A 43 -30.81 13.46 -6.67
N TYR A 44 -30.65 13.23 -7.97
CA TYR A 44 -29.36 12.89 -8.58
C TYR A 44 -28.31 13.98 -8.40
N THR A 45 -28.71 15.24 -8.54
CA THR A 45 -27.83 16.40 -8.32
C THR A 45 -27.36 16.49 -6.87
N ILE A 46 -28.28 16.34 -5.91
CA ILE A 46 -27.96 16.31 -4.47
C ILE A 46 -27.01 15.14 -4.17
N TRP A 47 -27.29 13.96 -4.71
CA TRP A 47 -26.44 12.78 -4.54
C TRP A 47 -25.03 12.99 -5.09
N SER A 48 -24.91 13.66 -6.25
CA SER A 48 -23.61 13.99 -6.85
C SER A 48 -22.79 14.91 -5.94
N VAL A 49 -23.43 15.91 -5.33
CA VAL A 49 -22.77 16.81 -4.36
C VAL A 49 -22.37 16.04 -3.09
N ILE A 50 -23.25 15.21 -2.54
CA ILE A 50 -22.95 14.38 -1.36
C ILE A 50 -21.78 13.43 -1.66
N SER A 51 -21.75 12.81 -2.83
CA SER A 51 -20.67 11.92 -3.26
C SER A 51 -19.33 12.64 -3.32
N LEU A 52 -19.30 13.88 -3.84
CA LEU A 52 -18.11 14.72 -3.83
C LEU A 52 -17.64 15.04 -2.41
N VAL A 53 -18.56 15.35 -1.49
CA VAL A 53 -18.23 15.57 -0.07
C VAL A 53 -17.67 14.30 0.56
N ILE A 54 -18.29 13.15 0.34
CA ILE A 54 -17.86 11.84 0.86
C ILE A 54 -16.42 11.50 0.38
N LEU A 55 -16.08 11.90 -0.84
CA LEU A 55 -14.76 11.66 -1.42
C LEU A 55 -13.69 12.63 -0.90
N VAL A 56 -14.02 13.91 -0.75
CA VAL A 56 -13.05 14.96 -0.37
C VAL A 56 -12.87 15.06 1.15
N LEU A 57 -13.92 14.82 1.94
CA LEU A 57 -13.90 14.99 3.39
C LEU A 57 -12.85 14.11 4.09
N PRO A 58 -12.69 12.81 3.79
CA PRO A 58 -11.66 11.97 4.41
C PRO A 58 -10.25 12.52 4.13
N ILE A 59 -10.00 12.97 2.91
CA ILE A 59 -8.71 13.55 2.51
C ILE A 59 -8.45 14.86 3.28
N LEU A 60 -9.46 15.72 3.42
CA LEU A 60 -9.36 16.94 4.22
C LEU A 60 -9.09 16.65 5.69
N ILE A 61 -9.77 15.64 6.28
CA ILE A 61 -9.54 15.24 7.67
C ILE A 61 -8.09 14.79 7.87
N VAL A 62 -7.56 13.98 6.96
CA VAL A 62 -6.15 13.54 7.00
C VAL A 62 -5.21 14.74 6.81
N TYR A 63 -5.51 15.65 5.89
CA TYR A 63 -4.70 16.86 5.67
C TYR A 63 -4.57 17.75 6.92
N PHE A 64 -5.62 17.85 7.73
CA PHE A 64 -5.57 18.66 8.96
C PHE A 64 -5.01 17.90 10.17
N ARG A 65 -5.23 16.58 10.27
CA ARG A 65 -4.84 15.81 11.47
C ARG A 65 -3.56 15.01 11.35
N ARG A 66 -3.21 14.53 10.16
CA ARG A 66 -2.13 13.56 9.91
C ARG A 66 -1.47 13.81 8.55
N ARG A 67 -0.69 14.89 8.46
CA ARG A 67 -0.05 15.32 7.20
C ARG A 67 1.03 14.37 6.72
N GLU A 68 1.64 13.63 7.63
CA GLU A 68 2.70 12.66 7.41
C GLU A 68 2.25 11.49 6.52
N ILE A 69 1.04 10.96 6.74
CA ILE A 69 0.47 9.86 5.93
C ILE A 69 -0.32 10.35 4.71
N LEU A 70 -0.43 11.66 4.50
CA LEU A 70 -1.32 12.23 3.49
C LEU A 70 -0.97 11.74 2.08
N LYS A 71 0.32 11.67 1.74
CA LYS A 71 0.77 11.21 0.42
C LYS A 71 0.35 9.76 0.17
N GLU A 72 0.56 8.89 1.17
CA GLU A 72 0.16 7.50 1.14
C GLU A 72 -1.36 7.36 0.97
N VAL A 73 -2.15 8.10 1.77
CA VAL A 73 -3.61 8.10 1.67
C VAL A 73 -4.08 8.59 0.30
N ILE A 74 -3.50 9.66 -0.24
CA ILE A 74 -3.85 10.17 -1.57
C ILE A 74 -3.56 9.13 -2.66
N VAL A 75 -2.42 8.43 -2.60
CA VAL A 75 -2.09 7.39 -3.57
C VAL A 75 -3.08 6.23 -3.49
N PHE A 76 -3.46 5.82 -2.27
CA PHE A 76 -4.47 4.77 -2.09
C PHE A 76 -5.84 5.19 -2.57
N GLU A 77 -6.31 6.39 -2.22
CA GLU A 77 -7.63 6.87 -2.63
C GLU A 77 -7.71 7.10 -4.13
N ILE A 78 -6.74 7.81 -4.72
CA ILE A 78 -6.73 8.06 -6.18
C ILE A 78 -6.55 6.74 -6.93
N GLY A 79 -5.62 5.88 -6.52
CA GLY A 79 -5.38 4.58 -7.16
C GLY A 79 -6.60 3.67 -7.03
N GLY A 80 -7.20 3.60 -5.84
CA GLY A 80 -8.40 2.82 -5.55
C GLY A 80 -9.60 3.30 -6.34
N LEU A 81 -9.89 4.60 -6.30
CA LEU A 81 -10.97 5.20 -7.10
C LEU A 81 -10.74 4.96 -8.59
N ALA A 82 -9.53 5.17 -9.11
CA ALA A 82 -9.23 4.97 -10.52
C ALA A 82 -9.41 3.51 -10.96
N PHE A 83 -9.04 2.55 -10.11
CA PHE A 83 -9.18 1.13 -10.40
C PHE A 83 -10.63 0.62 -10.27
N PHE A 84 -11.32 0.97 -9.18
CA PHE A 84 -12.65 0.41 -8.87
C PHE A 84 -13.80 1.17 -9.50
N SER A 85 -13.68 2.47 -9.78
CA SER A 85 -14.75 3.23 -10.44
C SER A 85 -15.20 2.64 -11.78
N PRO A 86 -14.30 2.27 -12.72
CA PRO A 86 -14.74 1.65 -13.98
C PRO A 86 -15.41 0.29 -13.75
N LEU A 87 -14.96 -0.49 -12.76
CA LEU A 87 -15.57 -1.78 -12.43
C LEU A 87 -16.99 -1.61 -11.88
N TRP A 88 -17.17 -0.70 -10.92
CA TRP A 88 -18.49 -0.40 -10.35
C TRP A 88 -19.43 0.20 -11.39
N LEU A 89 -18.95 1.09 -12.24
CA LEU A 89 -19.75 1.66 -13.31
C LEU A 89 -20.30 0.56 -14.23
N LEU A 90 -19.47 -0.41 -14.64
CA LEU A 90 -19.89 -1.52 -15.50
C LEU A 90 -20.93 -2.41 -14.81
N LEU A 91 -20.72 -2.72 -13.53
CA LEU A 91 -21.68 -3.49 -12.74
C LEU A 91 -23.03 -2.77 -12.61
N ASP A 92 -23.00 -1.46 -12.38
CA ASP A 92 -24.21 -0.67 -12.16
C ASP A 92 -25.01 -0.45 -13.45
N ILE A 93 -24.33 -0.33 -14.59
CA ILE A 93 -25.01 -0.30 -15.90
C ILE A 93 -25.86 -1.58 -16.06
N GLU A 94 -25.26 -2.75 -15.84
CA GLU A 94 -25.95 -4.04 -15.88
C GLU A 94 -27.09 -4.13 -14.86
N LEU A 95 -26.86 -3.67 -13.61
CA LEU A 95 -27.89 -3.65 -12.57
C LEU A 95 -29.08 -2.77 -12.93
N THR A 96 -28.85 -1.64 -13.62
CA THR A 96 -29.93 -0.75 -14.07
C THR A 96 -30.65 -1.24 -15.32
N GLY A 97 -30.21 -2.35 -15.92
CA GLY A 97 -30.86 -2.98 -17.07
C GLY A 97 -30.48 -2.40 -18.44
N ASP A 98 -29.53 -1.47 -18.49
CA ASP A 98 -29.00 -0.96 -19.76
C ASP A 98 -27.87 -1.87 -20.23
N PRO A 99 -27.83 -2.26 -21.52
CA PRO A 99 -26.72 -3.05 -22.02
C PRO A 99 -25.43 -2.23 -22.05
N VAL A 100 -24.34 -2.78 -21.51
CA VAL A 100 -23.03 -2.10 -21.44
C VAL A 100 -22.54 -1.63 -22.81
N TYR A 101 -22.77 -2.41 -23.87
CA TYR A 101 -22.35 -2.01 -25.22
C TYR A 101 -23.04 -0.74 -25.70
N GLU A 102 -24.29 -0.49 -25.30
CA GLU A 102 -25.05 0.68 -25.71
C GLU A 102 -24.50 1.93 -25.03
N VAL A 103 -24.21 1.85 -23.74
CA VAL A 103 -23.56 2.93 -22.99
C VAL A 103 -22.16 3.23 -23.53
N LEU A 104 -21.39 2.22 -23.93
CA LEU A 104 -20.07 2.42 -24.53
C LEU A 104 -20.13 3.05 -25.93
N LEU A 105 -21.18 2.79 -26.71
CA LEU A 105 -21.33 3.28 -28.10
C LEU A 105 -22.09 4.61 -28.21
N LEU A 106 -23.03 4.88 -27.32
CA LEU A 106 -23.86 6.10 -27.34
C LEU A 106 -23.44 7.09 -26.25
N GLY A 107 -22.79 6.62 -25.20
CA GLY A 107 -22.38 7.42 -24.05
C GLY A 107 -23.48 7.59 -23.02
N PHE A 108 -23.20 8.43 -22.01
CA PHE A 108 -24.15 8.79 -20.96
C PHE A 108 -24.84 10.11 -21.27
N GLN A 109 -26.16 10.12 -21.16
CA GLN A 109 -26.95 11.34 -21.19
C GLN A 109 -27.08 11.91 -19.77
N ASN A 110 -26.98 13.24 -19.64
CA ASN A 110 -27.07 13.95 -18.37
C ASN A 110 -26.16 13.38 -17.26
N ALA A 111 -24.97 12.93 -17.63
CA ALA A 111 -24.08 12.18 -16.74
C ALA A 111 -23.57 13.01 -15.56
N LEU A 112 -23.25 14.29 -15.79
CA LEU A 112 -22.68 15.16 -14.78
C LEU A 112 -23.51 16.44 -14.64
N PRO A 113 -23.97 16.78 -13.41
CA PRO A 113 -24.62 18.07 -13.18
C PRO A 113 -23.57 19.19 -13.27
N ILE A 114 -23.78 20.12 -14.20
CA ILE A 114 -22.93 21.31 -14.35
C ILE A 114 -23.78 22.58 -14.30
N VAL A 115 -23.16 23.67 -13.87
CA VAL A 115 -23.82 24.99 -13.88
C VAL A 115 -23.78 25.55 -15.30
N GLY A 116 -24.94 25.65 -15.93
CA GLY A 116 -25.11 26.21 -17.27
C GLY A 116 -25.11 27.74 -17.28
N LEU A 117 -25.06 28.30 -18.49
CA LEU A 117 -25.19 29.74 -18.71
C LEU A 117 -26.58 30.20 -18.23
N GLY A 118 -26.63 31.03 -17.19
CA GLY A 118 -27.88 31.49 -16.55
C GLY A 118 -28.17 30.86 -15.19
N GLY A 119 -27.24 30.09 -14.60
CA GLY A 119 -27.34 29.58 -13.23
C GLY A 119 -28.21 28.34 -13.06
N GLN A 120 -28.71 27.76 -14.15
CA GLN A 120 -29.46 26.51 -14.14
C GLN A 120 -28.52 25.30 -14.11
N ILE A 121 -28.91 24.24 -13.41
CA ILE A 121 -28.13 22.98 -13.38
C ILE A 121 -28.57 22.12 -14.56
N VAL A 122 -27.68 21.92 -15.51
CA VAL A 122 -27.90 21.12 -16.72
C VAL A 122 -27.01 19.88 -16.69
N GLY A 123 -27.48 18.80 -17.30
CA GLY A 123 -26.69 17.57 -17.43
C GLY A 123 -25.71 17.67 -18.59
N LEU A 124 -24.44 17.38 -18.33
CA LEU A 124 -23.43 17.19 -19.37
C LEU A 124 -23.53 15.78 -19.93
N ASN A 125 -23.68 15.67 -21.25
CA ASN A 125 -23.60 14.38 -21.94
C ASN A 125 -22.13 13.98 -22.09
N LEU A 126 -21.81 12.74 -21.75
CA LEU A 126 -20.49 12.16 -21.96
C LEU A 126 -20.57 11.20 -23.13
N GLY A 127 -19.87 11.53 -24.23
CA GLY A 127 -19.83 10.66 -25.40
C GLY A 127 -18.79 9.54 -25.29
N PRO A 128 -18.84 8.55 -26.20
CA PRO A 128 -17.88 7.42 -26.26
C PRO A 128 -16.42 7.86 -26.37
N ILE A 129 -16.19 8.95 -27.12
CA ILE A 129 -14.86 9.54 -27.36
C ILE A 129 -14.22 9.98 -26.05
N ILE A 130 -15.01 10.33 -25.04
CA ILE A 130 -14.54 10.74 -23.72
C ILE A 130 -14.56 9.54 -22.76
N ILE A 131 -15.65 8.78 -22.74
CA ILE A 131 -15.86 7.68 -21.77
C ILE A 131 -14.83 6.57 -21.96
N ILE A 132 -14.60 6.08 -23.18
CA ILE A 132 -13.73 4.92 -23.40
C ILE A 132 -12.29 5.24 -22.98
N PRO A 133 -11.67 6.36 -23.42
CA PRO A 133 -10.34 6.74 -22.94
C PRO A 133 -10.31 7.01 -21.43
N LEU A 134 -11.38 7.58 -20.86
CA LEU A 134 -11.45 7.82 -19.42
C LEU A 134 -11.45 6.51 -18.63
N LEU A 135 -12.24 5.51 -19.04
CA LEU A 135 -12.32 4.20 -18.37
C LEU A 135 -11.02 3.41 -18.49
N ILE A 136 -10.42 3.38 -19.69
CA ILE A 136 -9.13 2.70 -19.90
C ILE A 136 -8.04 3.44 -19.13
N GLY A 137 -8.00 4.77 -19.23
CA GLY A 137 -7.02 5.60 -18.54
C GLY A 137 -7.12 5.49 -17.02
N SER A 138 -8.33 5.52 -16.46
CA SER A 138 -8.54 5.34 -15.02
C SER A 138 -8.14 3.94 -14.56
N PHE A 139 -8.51 2.90 -15.31
CA PHE A 139 -8.13 1.53 -14.98
C PHE A 139 -6.61 1.34 -14.99
N LEU A 140 -5.92 1.81 -16.04
CA LEU A 140 -4.45 1.72 -16.13
C LEU A 140 -3.77 2.54 -15.04
N LEU A 141 -4.28 3.75 -14.74
CA LEU A 141 -3.78 4.58 -13.66
C LEU A 141 -3.93 3.88 -12.31
N GLY A 142 -5.08 3.26 -12.06
CA GLY A 142 -5.35 2.49 -10.86
C GLY A 142 -4.39 1.32 -10.71
N VAL A 143 -4.20 0.51 -11.76
CA VAL A 143 -3.23 -0.60 -11.77
C VAL A 143 -1.81 -0.11 -11.49
N PHE A 144 -1.42 1.03 -12.07
CA PHE A 144 -0.09 1.60 -11.88
C PHE A 144 0.12 2.12 -10.45
N LEU A 145 -0.81 2.91 -9.93
CA LEU A 145 -0.71 3.53 -8.60
C LEU A 145 -0.82 2.52 -7.47
N LEU A 146 -1.71 1.52 -7.62
CA LEU A 146 -1.91 0.48 -6.60
C LEU A 146 -0.82 -0.59 -6.63
N ARG A 147 0.10 -0.58 -7.61
CA ARG A 147 1.19 -1.56 -7.65
C ARG A 147 1.99 -1.50 -6.34
N PRO A 148 2.22 -2.64 -5.64
CA PRO A 148 2.90 -2.64 -4.35
C PRO A 148 4.25 -1.89 -4.37
N SER A 149 5.01 -2.02 -5.45
CA SER A 149 6.29 -1.34 -5.64
C SER A 149 6.20 0.18 -5.76
N PHE A 150 5.06 0.72 -6.20
CA PHE A 150 4.81 2.16 -6.27
C PHE A 150 4.35 2.69 -4.92
N VAL A 151 3.40 2.02 -4.29
CA VAL A 151 2.87 2.37 -2.96
C VAL A 151 3.97 2.42 -1.90
N ASN A 152 4.88 1.43 -1.89
CA ASN A 152 5.97 1.38 -0.91
C ASN A 152 6.90 2.60 -0.99
N ARG A 153 7.01 3.25 -2.14
CA ARG A 153 7.83 4.49 -2.30
C ARG A 153 7.19 5.73 -1.68
N PHE A 154 5.88 5.72 -1.46
CA PHE A 154 5.13 6.85 -0.89
C PHE A 154 4.69 6.60 0.56
N SER A 155 4.84 5.36 1.03
CA SER A 155 4.63 4.95 2.42
C SER A 155 5.91 5.20 3.23
N GLU A 156 6.40 6.46 3.25
CA GLU A 156 7.50 6.89 4.15
C GLU A 156 6.97 6.98 5.59
N THR A 157 6.70 5.83 6.20
CA THR A 157 6.60 5.70 7.65
C THR A 157 7.08 4.29 7.98
N GLU A 158 8.39 4.21 8.22
CA GLU A 158 9.14 3.11 8.84
C GLU A 158 8.78 1.70 8.38
N MET A 159 9.38 1.28 7.27
CA MET A 159 10.44 0.28 7.41
C MET A 159 11.67 0.88 6.75
N ALA A 160 12.72 1.10 7.53
CA ALA A 160 14.06 1.06 6.95
C ALA A 160 14.13 -0.29 6.25
N ASP A 161 13.95 -0.25 4.94
CA ASP A 161 14.05 -1.41 4.08
C ASP A 161 15.52 -1.83 4.17
N TYR A 162 15.78 -2.85 5.00
CA TYR A 162 17.09 -3.49 5.11
C TYR A 162 17.51 -4.14 3.77
N ASP A 163 16.67 -4.11 2.73
CA ASP A 163 17.01 -4.58 1.40
C ASP A 163 17.82 -3.57 0.56
N ASP A 164 17.84 -2.26 0.87
CA ASP A 164 18.61 -1.29 0.05
C ASP A 164 20.10 -1.16 0.46
N ILE A 165 20.53 -1.93 1.47
CA ILE A 165 21.96 -2.11 1.79
C ILE A 165 22.55 -3.32 1.06
N VAL A 166 21.74 -4.19 0.43
CA VAL A 166 22.22 -5.47 -0.14
C VAL A 166 22.51 -5.39 -1.65
N VAL A 167 22.26 -4.27 -2.34
CA VAL A 167 22.54 -4.13 -3.80
C VAL A 167 23.43 -2.92 -4.15
N ARG A 168 24.44 -2.66 -3.31
CA ARG A 168 25.67 -1.97 -3.75
C ARG A 168 26.89 -2.80 -3.40
N GLY A 169 26.89 -4.03 -3.91
CA GLY A 169 28.07 -4.88 -3.94
C GLY A 169 28.15 -5.54 -5.30
N VAL A 170 29.25 -5.26 -5.98
CA VAL A 170 29.79 -5.93 -7.18
C VAL A 170 29.44 -5.26 -8.52
N ASP A 171 30.52 -4.72 -9.11
CA ASP A 171 30.76 -4.27 -10.48
C ASP A 171 30.32 -2.85 -10.90
N LYS A 172 31.17 -1.87 -10.55
CA LYS A 172 31.62 -0.81 -11.47
C LYS A 172 32.96 -0.22 -11.03
N GLU A 173 33.80 0.04 -12.02
CA GLU A 173 35.19 0.52 -12.05
C GLU A 173 35.60 1.57 -11.00
N PRO A 174 36.90 1.66 -10.65
CA PRO A 174 37.37 2.48 -9.54
C PRO A 174 37.29 3.96 -9.89
N SER A 175 36.35 4.70 -9.30
CA SER A 175 36.45 6.15 -9.22
C SER A 175 37.51 6.51 -8.19
N LYS A 176 38.64 7.03 -8.68
CA LYS A 176 39.60 7.80 -7.88
C LYS A 176 38.86 8.89 -7.10
N GLU A 177 39.39 9.17 -5.91
CA GLU A 177 39.03 10.22 -4.94
C GLU A 177 38.10 9.78 -3.80
N MET A 178 38.70 9.19 -2.78
CA MET A 178 38.21 9.31 -1.41
C MET A 178 39.42 9.48 -0.48
N HIS A 179 39.68 10.72 -0.08
CA HIS A 179 40.68 11.08 0.92
C HIS A 179 40.12 10.82 2.33
N ASP A 180 41.00 10.27 3.18
CA ASP A 180 41.05 10.33 4.64
C ASP A 180 39.76 10.05 5.43
N LEU A 181 39.41 8.77 5.52
CA LEU A 181 38.79 8.24 6.73
C LEU A 181 39.90 7.65 7.62
N PRO A 182 39.93 7.91 8.94
CA PRO A 182 40.91 7.29 9.82
C PRO A 182 40.74 5.78 9.80
N ASP A 183 41.85 5.07 9.62
CA ASP A 183 41.94 3.62 9.57
C ASP A 183 41.65 3.04 10.97
N VAL A 184 40.37 2.87 11.28
CA VAL A 184 39.92 2.18 12.49
C VAL A 184 39.99 0.69 12.20
N SER A 185 41.11 0.08 12.60
CA SER A 185 41.26 -1.38 12.60
C SER A 185 40.10 -2.03 13.36
N GLN A 186 39.46 -3.03 12.74
CA GLN A 186 38.38 -3.81 13.34
C GLN A 186 38.81 -4.34 14.71
N PRO A 187 37.96 -4.25 15.75
CA PRO A 187 38.29 -4.78 17.06
C PRO A 187 38.55 -6.28 16.95
N THR A 188 39.76 -6.70 17.36
CA THR A 188 40.13 -8.11 17.44
C THR A 188 39.26 -8.81 18.49
N PRO A 189 38.81 -10.06 18.24
CA PRO A 189 37.96 -10.81 19.17
C PRO A 189 38.66 -10.98 20.53
N ASP A 190 37.99 -10.62 21.61
CA ASP A 190 38.44 -10.92 22.97
C ASP A 190 38.04 -12.36 23.33
N GLU A 191 38.97 -13.18 23.82
CA GLU A 191 38.73 -14.60 24.16
C GLU A 191 37.59 -14.73 25.19
N ALA A 192 37.44 -13.75 26.08
CA ALA A 192 36.35 -13.69 27.05
C ALA A 192 34.96 -13.60 26.39
N SER A 193 34.84 -12.90 25.25
CA SER A 193 33.58 -12.73 24.52
C SER A 193 33.15 -14.02 23.83
N LEU A 194 34.11 -14.82 23.35
CA LEU A 194 33.86 -16.13 22.74
C LEU A 194 33.41 -17.15 23.79
N ASP A 195 34.00 -17.12 24.99
CA ASP A 195 33.63 -18.03 26.08
C ASP A 195 32.25 -17.70 26.67
N GLU A 196 31.91 -16.41 26.80
CA GLU A 196 30.56 -15.97 27.17
C GLU A 196 29.53 -16.42 26.13
N MET A 197 29.84 -16.28 24.84
CA MET A 197 28.99 -16.72 23.75
C MET A 197 28.79 -18.24 23.76
N ARG A 198 29.85 -19.02 23.90
CA ARG A 198 29.76 -20.49 24.03
C ARG A 198 28.89 -20.90 25.21
N THR A 199 29.08 -20.27 26.37
CA THR A 199 28.31 -20.57 27.58
C THR A 199 26.83 -20.27 27.39
N THR A 200 26.51 -19.13 26.80
CA THR A 200 25.11 -18.70 26.56
C THR A 200 24.44 -19.61 25.52
N LEU A 201 25.12 -19.97 24.44
CA LEU A 201 24.58 -20.85 23.40
C LEU A 201 24.35 -22.29 23.92
N LYS A 202 25.22 -22.81 24.80
CA LYS A 202 24.99 -24.10 25.47
C LYS A 202 23.75 -24.07 26.35
N GLN A 203 23.54 -22.98 27.08
CA GLN A 203 22.42 -22.85 28.00
C GLN A 203 21.05 -22.75 27.28
N ILE A 204 21.00 -22.20 26.06
CA ILE A 204 19.78 -22.26 25.20
C ILE A 204 19.59 -23.62 24.51
N GLY A 205 20.45 -24.61 24.79
CA GLY A 205 20.33 -25.98 24.34
C GLY A 205 20.93 -26.26 22.96
N MET A 206 21.86 -25.44 22.48
CA MET A 206 22.55 -25.71 21.22
C MET A 206 23.61 -26.81 21.36
N SER A 207 23.79 -27.59 20.29
CA SER A 207 24.85 -28.58 20.19
C SER A 207 26.21 -27.91 19.96
N GLU A 208 27.28 -28.52 20.45
CA GLU A 208 28.66 -28.02 20.25
C GLU A 208 29.01 -27.83 18.77
N SER A 209 28.47 -28.67 17.89
CA SER A 209 28.65 -28.55 16.43
C SER A 209 28.02 -27.27 15.87
N ALA A 210 26.85 -26.86 16.38
CA ALA A 210 26.19 -25.64 15.95
C ALA A 210 26.89 -24.39 16.50
N ILE A 211 27.41 -24.47 17.73
CA ILE A 211 28.20 -23.40 18.35
C ILE A 211 29.50 -23.17 17.58
N GLN A 212 30.19 -24.24 17.18
CA GLN A 212 31.41 -24.10 16.38
C GLN A 212 31.12 -23.51 15.00
N SER A 213 29.99 -23.87 14.37
CA SER A 213 29.56 -23.29 13.10
C SER A 213 29.25 -21.78 13.21
N VAL A 214 28.75 -21.33 14.35
CA VAL A 214 28.55 -19.89 14.66
C VAL A 214 29.88 -19.15 14.83
N ILE A 215 30.87 -19.77 15.46
CA ILE A 215 32.21 -19.20 15.63
C ILE A 215 32.93 -19.14 14.28
N ASP A 216 32.86 -20.20 13.48
CA ASP A 216 33.47 -20.29 12.16
C ASP A 216 32.81 -19.30 11.16
N ALA A 217 31.55 -18.91 11.42
CA ALA A 217 30.84 -17.84 10.72
C ALA A 217 31.34 -16.42 11.03
N GLY A 218 32.35 -16.27 11.90
CA GLY A 218 32.95 -14.98 12.24
C GLY A 218 32.14 -14.15 13.22
N LEU A 219 31.20 -14.76 13.94
CA LEU A 219 30.44 -14.09 15.01
C LEU A 219 31.26 -14.14 16.30
N THR A 220 31.69 -12.97 16.77
CA THR A 220 32.73 -12.86 17.81
C THR A 220 32.19 -12.64 19.22
N GLY A 221 30.87 -12.51 19.38
CA GLY A 221 30.22 -12.38 20.68
C GLY A 221 28.70 -12.47 20.66
N VAL A 222 28.10 -12.54 21.85
CA VAL A 222 26.64 -12.56 22.05
C VAL A 222 25.96 -11.30 21.47
N THR A 223 26.64 -10.16 21.55
CA THR A 223 26.18 -8.90 20.96
C THR A 223 26.16 -8.93 19.44
N ASP A 224 27.15 -9.59 18.82
CA ASP A 224 27.22 -9.73 17.36
C ASP A 224 26.13 -10.69 16.86
N LEU A 225 25.83 -11.73 17.64
CA LEU A 225 24.71 -12.62 17.39
C LEU A 225 23.36 -11.90 17.50
N LEU A 226 23.13 -11.14 18.58
CA LEU A 226 21.88 -10.40 18.76
C LEU A 226 21.67 -9.26 17.76
N SER A 227 22.75 -8.71 17.22
CA SER A 227 22.70 -7.69 16.16
C SER A 227 22.65 -8.28 14.75
N SER A 228 22.86 -9.59 14.60
CA SER A 228 22.75 -10.31 13.34
C SER A 228 21.31 -10.72 13.03
N SER A 229 20.93 -10.64 11.76
CA SER A 229 19.60 -11.08 11.33
C SER A 229 19.48 -12.62 11.36
N PRO A 230 18.27 -13.18 11.60
CA PRO A 230 18.03 -14.62 11.50
C PRO A 230 18.50 -15.21 10.18
N LYS A 231 18.32 -14.48 9.08
CA LYS A 231 18.75 -14.85 7.73
C LYS A 231 20.28 -14.90 7.58
N THR A 232 20.99 -13.96 8.19
CA THR A 232 22.47 -13.95 8.20
C THR A 232 22.99 -15.17 8.96
N ILE A 233 22.43 -15.45 10.14
CA ILE A 233 22.80 -16.60 10.96
C ILE A 233 22.47 -17.90 10.23
N ALA A 234 21.27 -18.03 9.67
CA ALA A 234 20.85 -19.20 8.90
C ALA A 234 21.81 -19.51 7.75
N ARG A 235 22.22 -18.47 7.01
CA ARG A 235 23.15 -18.61 5.88
C ARG A 235 24.56 -18.97 6.32
N SER A 236 25.07 -18.35 7.38
CA SER A 236 26.44 -18.56 7.83
C SER A 236 26.63 -19.85 8.61
N VAL A 237 25.60 -20.29 9.34
CA VAL A 237 25.60 -21.53 10.14
C VAL A 237 25.08 -22.73 9.32
N GLY A 238 24.37 -22.48 8.22
CA GLY A 238 23.80 -23.53 7.36
C GLY A 238 22.54 -24.17 7.95
N ILE A 239 21.71 -23.39 8.65
CA ILE A 239 20.45 -23.83 9.26
C ILE A 239 19.25 -23.15 8.58
N GLU A 240 18.03 -23.64 8.84
CA GLU A 240 16.82 -22.98 8.35
C GLU A 240 16.59 -21.63 9.07
N GLU A 241 16.03 -20.65 8.35
CA GLU A 241 15.75 -19.31 8.89
C GLU A 241 14.81 -19.35 10.12
N SER A 242 13.84 -20.27 10.13
CA SER A 242 12.95 -20.53 11.26
C SER A 242 13.71 -20.99 12.51
N GLN A 243 14.77 -21.79 12.35
CA GLN A 243 15.61 -22.29 13.44
C GLN A 243 16.53 -21.18 13.98
N ALA A 244 17.04 -20.32 13.09
CA ALA A 244 17.82 -19.15 13.47
C ALA A 244 16.97 -18.11 14.23
N GLU A 245 15.71 -17.93 13.84
CA GLU A 245 14.76 -17.06 14.53
C GLU A 245 14.43 -17.60 15.94
N GLU A 246 14.15 -18.89 16.06
CA GLU A 246 13.91 -19.54 17.36
C GLU A 246 15.14 -19.43 18.29
N MET A 247 16.34 -19.59 17.73
CA MET A 247 17.61 -19.42 18.45
C MET A 247 17.76 -17.99 18.98
N LEU A 248 17.51 -16.98 18.14
CA LEU A 248 17.59 -15.57 18.54
C LEU A 248 16.58 -15.21 19.62
N VAL A 249 15.36 -15.72 19.54
CA VAL A 249 14.33 -15.50 20.58
C VAL A 249 14.75 -16.14 21.92
N LYS A 250 15.33 -17.34 21.90
CA LYS A 250 15.86 -17.99 23.11
C LYS A 250 17.05 -17.22 23.69
N LEU A 251 17.97 -16.78 22.83
CA LEU A 251 19.13 -15.96 23.22
C LEU A 251 18.68 -14.63 23.85
N GLN A 252 17.73 -13.93 23.22
CA GLN A 252 17.09 -12.71 23.71
C GLN A 252 16.47 -12.93 25.10
N LYS A 253 15.65 -13.96 25.26
CA LYS A 253 15.02 -14.26 26.56
C LYS A 253 16.04 -14.55 27.65
N GLN A 254 17.17 -15.16 27.30
CA GLN A 254 18.18 -15.52 28.27
C GLN A 254 19.04 -14.32 28.69
N VAL A 255 19.51 -13.52 27.74
CA VAL A 255 20.34 -12.33 28.00
C VAL A 255 19.54 -11.26 28.75
N TRP A 256 18.27 -11.03 28.38
CA TRP A 256 17.43 -10.02 29.03
C TRP A 256 16.66 -10.56 30.24
N GLY A 257 16.34 -11.85 30.28
CA GLY A 257 15.63 -12.48 31.41
C GLY A 257 16.52 -12.81 32.62
N ALA A 258 17.84 -12.92 32.42
CA ALA A 258 18.80 -13.10 33.51
C ALA A 258 19.18 -11.80 34.25
N ARG A 259 18.69 -10.64 33.79
CA ARG A 259 18.94 -9.31 34.40
C ARG A 259 17.86 -8.85 35.39
N VAL A 260 17.02 -9.76 35.89
CA VAL A 260 16.03 -9.51 36.96
C VAL A 260 16.33 -10.36 38.18
#